data_AF-A0A1E8Q308-F1
#
_entry.id   AF-A0A1E8Q308-F1
#
_cell.length_a   1.000
_cell.length_b   1.000
_cell.length_c   1.000
_cell.angle_alpha   90.00
_cell.angle_beta   90.00
_cell.angle_gamma   90.00
#
_symmetry.space_group_name_H-M   'P 1'
#
loop_
_entity.id
_entity.type
_entity.pdbx_description
1 polymer ?
#
loop_
_entity_poly.entity_id
_entity_poly.type
_entity_poly.pdbx_seq_one_letter_code
_entity_poly.pdbx_strand_id
1 'polypeptide(L)'
;MRTEPTAREALDEARRDILAAQEAAQHGDRHRRTQYARSAIDSAATTLLDPSASEPEVVAARFFLNEGLALDGRPNTCGADSIHTDEEVSALSADQQAWLRDYLQTQREREPVHAGYDAGIGR
;
A
#
# COMPACT_ATOMS: atom_id res chain seq x y z
N MET A 1 -18.93 5.70 -17.22
CA MET A 1 -17.92 4.64 -17.34
C MET A 1 -16.93 4.83 -16.21
N ARG A 2 -16.84 3.89 -15.25
CA ARG A 2 -15.72 3.88 -14.30
C ARG A 2 -14.58 3.17 -15.02
N THR A 3 -13.54 3.90 -15.40
CA THR A 3 -12.26 3.30 -15.77
C THR A 3 -11.77 2.55 -14.54
N GLU A 4 -11.45 1.26 -14.71
CA GLU A 4 -10.75 0.51 -13.67
C GLU A 4 -9.44 1.23 -13.37
N PRO A 5 -9.03 1.33 -12.08
CA PRO A 5 -7.76 1.95 -11.75
C PRO A 5 -6.62 1.19 -12.42
N THR A 6 -5.65 1.93 -12.94
CA THR A 6 -4.41 1.35 -13.43
C THR A 6 -3.63 0.66 -12.29
N ALA A 7 -2.77 -0.31 -12.61
CA ALA A 7 -1.85 -0.93 -11.64
C ALA A 7 -1.14 0.11 -10.75
N ARG A 8 -0.73 1.24 -11.34
CA ARG A 8 -0.04 2.33 -10.66
C ARG A 8 -0.94 3.09 -9.69
N GLU A 9 -2.16 3.42 -10.08
CA GLU A 9 -3.13 4.11 -9.22
C GLU A 9 -3.53 3.24 -8.02
N ALA A 10 -3.74 1.93 -8.27
CA ALA A 10 -4.02 0.97 -7.22
C ALA A 10 -2.82 0.82 -6.25
N LEU A 11 -1.59 0.83 -6.77
CA LEU A 11 -0.38 0.76 -5.94
C LEU A 11 -0.22 2.02 -5.08
N ASP A 12 -0.48 3.20 -5.64
CA ASP A 12 -0.45 4.46 -4.91
C ASP A 12 -1.55 4.53 -3.82
N GLU A 13 -2.72 3.93 -4.07
CA GLU A 13 -3.79 3.79 -3.05
C GLU A 13 -3.36 2.85 -1.93
N ALA A 14 -2.83 1.67 -2.27
CA ALA A 14 -2.31 0.73 -1.29
C ALA A 14 -1.28 1.38 -0.36
N ARG A 15 -0.38 2.18 -0.95
CA ARG A 15 0.60 2.96 -0.21
C ARG A 15 -0.02 3.96 0.75
N ARG A 16 -1.02 4.74 0.32
CA ARG A 16 -1.72 5.73 1.18
C ARG A 16 -2.41 5.05 2.36
N ASP A 17 -3.07 3.93 2.10
CA ASP A 17 -3.80 3.18 3.12
C ASP A 17 -2.87 2.55 4.15
N ILE A 18 -1.69 2.05 3.76
CA ILE A 18 -0.68 1.57 4.72
C ILE A 18 -0.24 2.70 5.67
N LEU A 19 0.00 3.90 5.14
CA LEU A 19 0.38 5.05 5.97
C LEU A 19 -0.73 5.43 6.97
N ALA A 20 -1.99 5.48 6.50
CA ALA A 20 -3.13 5.76 7.35
C ALA A 20 -3.35 4.67 8.41
N ALA A 21 -3.12 3.40 8.07
CA ALA A 21 -3.18 2.28 9.00
C ALA A 21 -2.08 2.38 10.08
N GLN A 22 -0.85 2.74 9.69
CA GLN A 22 0.25 2.96 10.62
C GLN A 22 -0.01 4.13 11.56
N GLU A 23 -0.53 5.25 11.05
CA GLU A 23 -0.93 6.41 11.87
C GLU A 23 -2.04 6.04 12.87
N ALA A 24 -3.09 5.34 12.41
CA ALA A 24 -4.15 4.85 13.28
C ALA A 24 -3.63 3.89 14.36
N ALA A 25 -2.63 3.05 14.03
CA ALA A 25 -1.98 2.18 15.01
C ALA A 25 -1.23 2.98 16.09
N GLN A 26 -0.51 4.05 15.71
CA GLN A 26 0.18 4.94 16.65
C GLN A 26 -0.77 5.66 17.59
N HIS A 27 -1.97 6.01 17.12
CA HIS A 27 -3.02 6.63 17.94
C HIS A 27 -3.90 5.62 18.72
N GLY A 28 -3.63 4.32 18.59
CA GLY A 28 -4.42 3.26 19.24
C GLY A 28 -5.82 3.05 18.66
N ASP A 29 -6.13 3.63 17.49
CA ASP A 29 -7.41 3.46 16.80
C ASP A 29 -7.42 2.13 16.03
N ARG A 30 -7.80 1.07 16.72
CA ARG A 30 -7.87 -0.28 16.15
C ARG A 30 -8.88 -0.38 15.00
N HIS A 31 -9.97 0.38 15.04
CA HIS A 31 -11.01 0.31 14.02
C HIS A 31 -10.51 0.89 12.70
N ARG A 32 -9.95 2.11 12.74
CA ARG A 32 -9.36 2.75 11.56
C ARG A 32 -8.15 1.99 11.05
N ARG A 33 -7.29 1.48 11.95
CA ARG A 33 -6.15 0.65 11.56
C ARG A 33 -6.59 -0.55 10.71
N THR A 34 -7.58 -1.30 11.17
CA THR A 34 -8.12 -2.46 10.42
C THR A 34 -8.82 -2.03 9.12
N GLN A 35 -9.55 -0.91 9.13
CA GLN A 35 -10.19 -0.39 7.91
C GLN A 35 -9.17 -0.06 6.82
N TYR A 36 -8.16 0.74 7.16
CA TYR A 36 -7.11 1.12 6.23
C TYR A 36 -6.26 -0.08 5.80
N ALA A 37 -5.91 -0.98 6.72
CA ALA A 37 -5.16 -2.19 6.38
C ALA A 37 -5.86 -3.06 5.33
N ARG A 38 -7.19 -3.21 5.42
CA ARG A 38 -7.97 -3.96 4.42
C ARG A 38 -8.03 -3.25 3.08
N SER A 39 -8.22 -1.94 3.09
CA SER A 39 -8.19 -1.12 1.87
C SER A 39 -6.84 -1.21 1.15
N ALA A 40 -5.74 -1.22 1.91
CA ALA A 40 -4.41 -1.44 1.37
C ALA A 40 -4.24 -2.82 0.73
N ILE A 41 -4.76 -3.88 1.39
CA ILE A 41 -4.73 -5.25 0.87
C ILE A 41 -5.48 -5.36 -0.46
N ASP A 42 -6.69 -4.80 -0.54
CA ASP A 42 -7.52 -4.85 -1.75
C ASP A 42 -6.86 -4.08 -2.91
N SER A 43 -6.29 -2.91 -2.62
CA SER A 43 -5.58 -2.10 -3.59
C SER A 43 -4.30 -2.79 -4.09
N ALA A 44 -3.51 -3.39 -3.19
CA ALA A 44 -2.32 -4.15 -3.56
C ALA A 44 -2.67 -5.38 -4.40
N ALA A 45 -3.75 -6.09 -4.05
CA ALA A 45 -4.25 -7.21 -4.82
C ALA A 45 -4.68 -6.79 -6.24
N THR A 46 -5.24 -5.59 -6.39
CA THR A 46 -5.60 -5.03 -7.70
C THR A 46 -4.36 -4.86 -8.58
N THR A 47 -3.27 -4.29 -8.05
CA THR A 47 -1.99 -4.19 -8.78
C THR A 47 -1.44 -5.57 -9.15
N LEU A 48 -1.53 -6.56 -8.24
CA LEU A 48 -1.03 -7.92 -8.48
C LEU A 48 -1.81 -8.70 -9.55
N LEU A 49 -3.08 -8.36 -9.76
CA LEU A 49 -3.95 -8.98 -10.77
C LEU A 49 -3.85 -8.27 -12.13
N ASP A 50 -3.26 -7.08 -12.20
CA ASP A 50 -3.10 -6.33 -13.43
C ASP A 50 -1.90 -6.86 -14.25
N PRO A 51 -2.13 -7.46 -15.43
CA PRO A 51 -1.05 -8.00 -16.27
C PRO A 51 -0.16 -6.91 -16.89
N SER A 52 -0.55 -5.64 -16.81
CA SER A 52 0.26 -4.49 -17.25
C SER A 52 1.18 -3.94 -16.17
N ALA A 53 1.06 -4.44 -14.92
CA ALA A 53 1.95 -4.06 -13.84
C ALA A 53 3.41 -4.41 -14.17
N SER A 54 4.30 -3.46 -13.99
CA SER A 54 5.74 -3.70 -14.13
C SER A 54 6.26 -4.54 -12.97
N GLU A 55 7.36 -5.26 -13.19
CA GLU A 55 8.01 -6.07 -12.15
C GLU A 55 8.26 -5.31 -10.82
N PRO A 56 8.82 -4.08 -10.79
CA PRO A 56 9.01 -3.37 -9.53
C PRO A 56 7.68 -2.95 -8.87
N GLU A 57 6.61 -2.72 -9.63
CA GLU A 57 5.27 -2.46 -9.07
C GLU A 57 4.67 -3.71 -8.42
N VAL A 58 4.89 -4.88 -9.03
CA VAL A 58 4.48 -6.16 -8.45
C VAL A 58 5.21 -6.41 -7.12
N VAL A 59 6.52 -6.14 -7.05
CA VAL A 59 7.29 -6.26 -5.81
C VAL A 59 6.81 -5.26 -4.76
N ALA A 60 6.54 -4.01 -5.15
CA ALA A 60 5.97 -3.00 -4.24
C ALA A 60 4.58 -3.40 -3.72
N ALA A 61 3.72 -3.96 -4.58
CA ALA A 61 2.39 -4.43 -4.18
C ALA A 61 2.49 -5.60 -3.18
N ARG A 62 3.41 -6.55 -3.38
CA ARG A 62 3.68 -7.63 -2.43
C ARG A 62 4.17 -7.09 -1.08
N PHE A 63 5.05 -6.08 -1.10
CA PHE A 63 5.48 -5.41 0.11
C PHE A 63 4.28 -4.82 0.89
N PHE A 64 3.39 -4.06 0.23
CA PHE A 64 2.21 -3.48 0.89
C PHE A 64 1.18 -4.52 1.32
N LEU A 65 1.02 -5.61 0.57
CA LEU A 65 0.16 -6.71 0.96
C LEU A 65 0.62 -7.32 2.30
N ASN A 66 1.93 -7.53 2.47
CA ASN A 66 2.50 -8.04 3.70
C ASN A 66 2.28 -7.07 4.88
N GLU A 67 2.63 -5.80 4.70
CA GLU A 67 2.41 -4.75 5.71
C GLU A 67 0.92 -4.64 6.11
N GLY A 68 0.01 -4.68 5.15
CA GLY A 68 -1.43 -4.63 5.38
C GLY A 68 -1.92 -5.81 6.22
N LEU A 69 -1.47 -7.03 5.91
CA LEU A 69 -1.81 -8.23 6.68
C LEU A 69 -1.30 -8.16 8.13
N ALA A 70 -0.10 -7.63 8.34
CA ALA A 70 0.44 -7.39 9.67
C ALA A 70 -0.40 -6.37 10.46
N LEU A 71 -0.81 -5.27 9.83
CA LEU A 71 -1.62 -4.21 10.45
C LEU A 71 -3.09 -4.63 10.72
N ASP A 72 -3.67 -5.49 9.88
CA ASP A 72 -5.00 -6.09 10.13
C ASP A 72 -4.98 -7.09 11.31
N GLY A 73 -3.78 -7.46 11.80
CA GLY A 73 -3.61 -8.45 12.87
C GLY A 73 -3.77 -9.88 12.36
N ARG A 74 -3.54 -10.10 11.06
CA ARG A 74 -3.49 -11.42 10.42
C ARG A 74 -2.14 -11.66 9.72
N PRO A 75 -1.01 -11.51 10.43
CA PRO A 75 0.32 -11.67 9.82
C PRO A 75 0.55 -13.07 9.21
N ASN A 76 -0.24 -14.07 9.60
CA ASN A 76 -0.07 -15.48 9.19
C ASN A 76 -1.19 -15.99 8.27
N THR A 77 -1.95 -15.12 7.59
CA THR A 77 -2.97 -15.56 6.63
C THR A 77 -2.57 -15.26 5.19
N CYS A 78 -2.73 -16.26 4.32
CA CYS A 78 -2.58 -16.22 2.86
C CYS A 78 -1.28 -15.58 2.35
N GLY A 79 -0.22 -16.39 2.21
CA GLY A 79 0.92 -16.07 1.37
C GLY A 79 1.94 -15.06 1.93
N ALA A 80 1.69 -14.45 3.10
CA ALA A 80 2.64 -13.57 3.78
C ALA A 80 4.01 -14.23 4.02
N ASP A 81 4.01 -15.52 4.38
CA ASP A 81 5.23 -16.33 4.55
C ASP A 81 5.94 -16.68 3.23
N SER A 82 5.32 -16.40 2.08
CA SER A 82 5.85 -16.67 0.73
C SER A 82 6.31 -15.40 0.00
N ILE A 83 6.21 -14.23 0.66
CA ILE A 83 6.69 -12.96 0.13
C ILE A 83 8.16 -12.81 0.50
N HIS A 84 9.04 -13.31 -0.36
CA HIS A 84 10.49 -13.15 -0.23
C HIS A 84 10.94 -11.87 -0.94
N THR A 85 10.50 -10.72 -0.44
CA THR A 85 10.81 -9.41 -1.04
C THR A 85 12.30 -9.22 -1.32
N ASP A 86 13.21 -9.77 -0.51
CA ASP A 86 14.65 -9.66 -0.76
C ASP A 86 15.13 -10.45 -2.00
N GLU A 87 14.61 -11.65 -2.22
CA GLU A 87 14.91 -12.44 -3.43
C GLU A 87 14.29 -11.80 -4.67
N GLU A 88 13.05 -11.32 -4.56
CA GLU A 88 12.35 -10.66 -5.65
C GLU A 88 13.01 -9.33 -6.04
N VAL A 89 13.48 -8.55 -5.07
CA VAL A 89 14.28 -7.34 -5.28
C VAL A 89 15.59 -7.69 -5.97
N SER A 90 16.25 -8.78 -5.58
CA SER A 90 17.53 -9.19 -6.17
C SER A 90 17.42 -9.60 -7.64
N ALA A 91 16.23 -10.04 -8.08
CA ALA A 91 15.93 -10.39 -9.46
C ALA A 91 15.70 -9.16 -10.36
N LEU A 92 15.43 -7.98 -9.78
CA LEU A 92 15.25 -6.73 -10.52
C LEU A 92 16.59 -6.18 -11.02
N SER A 93 16.54 -5.45 -12.15
CA SER A 93 17.68 -4.65 -12.61
C SER A 93 18.02 -3.52 -11.62
N ALA A 94 19.24 -2.99 -11.70
CA ALA A 94 19.68 -1.91 -10.81
C ALA A 94 18.77 -0.67 -10.86
N ASP A 95 18.26 -0.31 -12.04
CA ASP A 95 17.35 0.83 -12.21
C ASP A 95 15.97 0.56 -11.57
N GLN A 96 15.46 -0.66 -11.70
CA GLN A 96 14.21 -1.08 -11.03
C GLN A 96 14.37 -1.16 -9.51
N GLN A 97 15.51 -1.63 -9.01
CA GLN A 97 15.83 -1.60 -7.57
C GLN A 97 15.93 -0.17 -7.05
N ALA A 98 16.55 0.73 -7.80
CA ALA A 98 16.65 2.14 -7.44
C ALA A 98 15.26 2.81 -7.40
N TRP A 99 14.42 2.55 -8.39
CA TRP A 99 13.03 2.99 -8.42
C TRP A 99 12.25 2.46 -7.21
N LEU A 100 12.37 1.16 -6.91
CA LEU A 100 11.64 0.54 -5.81
C LEU A 100 12.08 1.12 -4.47
N ARG A 101 13.38 1.32 -4.28
CA ARG A 101 13.92 1.98 -3.10
C ARG A 101 13.39 3.41 -2.96
N ASP A 102 13.39 4.21 -4.01
CA ASP A 102 12.85 5.58 -3.99
C ASP A 102 11.35 5.60 -3.69
N TYR A 103 10.61 4.69 -4.33
CA TYR A 103 9.17 4.55 -4.17
C TYR A 103 8.77 4.13 -2.75
N LEU A 104 9.55 3.23 -2.14
CA LEU A 104 9.40 2.83 -0.74
C LEU A 104 10.04 3.85 0.22
N GLN A 105 11.03 4.65 -0.16
CA GLN A 105 11.62 5.67 0.73
C GLN A 105 10.79 6.95 0.82
N THR A 106 10.06 7.32 -0.24
CA THR A 106 9.14 8.47 -0.18
C THR A 106 8.02 8.30 0.86
N GLN A 107 7.94 7.16 1.56
CA GLN A 107 7.24 6.95 2.83
C GLN A 107 7.56 8.02 3.91
N ARG A 108 8.72 8.68 3.86
CA ARG A 108 9.14 9.63 4.91
C ARG A 108 8.89 11.11 4.65
N GLU A 109 8.65 11.53 3.41
CA GLU A 109 8.78 12.97 3.04
C GLU A 109 7.52 13.65 2.49
N ARG A 110 6.40 12.96 2.27
CA ARG A 110 5.20 13.61 1.71
C ARG A 110 4.08 13.82 2.73
N GLU A 111 4.11 15.05 3.26
CA GLU A 111 3.04 15.96 3.71
C GLU A 111 1.70 15.44 4.28
N PRO A 112 1.18 16.15 5.30
CA PRO A 112 -0.01 15.78 6.05
C PRO A 112 -1.23 15.73 5.13
N VAL A 113 -2.06 14.71 5.35
CA VAL A 113 -3.40 14.61 4.77
C VAL A 113 -4.13 15.89 5.14
N HIS A 114 -4.29 16.82 4.18
CA HIS A 114 -5.24 17.90 4.33
C HIS A 114 -6.62 17.24 4.46
N ALA A 115 -7.07 17.09 5.70
CA ALA A 115 -8.45 16.85 6.04
C ALA A 115 -9.25 18.06 5.55
N GLY A 116 -9.60 18.05 4.26
CA GLY A 116 -10.63 18.89 3.69
C GLY A 116 -11.95 18.46 4.28
N TYR A 117 -12.21 18.88 5.53
CA TYR A 117 -13.55 18.90 6.08
C TYR A 117 -14.28 20.04 5.38
N ASP A 118 -14.93 19.69 4.27
CA ASP A 118 -16.12 20.37 3.81
C ASP A 118 -17.15 20.29 4.95
N ALA A 119 -17.27 21.40 5.68
CA ALA A 119 -18.37 21.64 6.60
C ALA A 119 -19.15 22.85 6.10
N GLY A 120 -19.71 22.74 4.90
CA GLY A 120 -20.97 23.40 4.62
C GLY A 120 -22.09 22.82 5.49
N ILE A 121 -22.75 23.67 6.27
CA ILE A 121 -24.21 23.75 6.58
C ILE A 121 -24.43 24.18 8.05
N GLY A 122 -24.88 25.43 8.21
CA GLY A 122 -25.95 25.80 9.15
C GLY A 122 -25.56 26.49 10.46
N ARG A 123 -25.59 27.83 10.49
CA ARG A 123 -26.73 28.58 11.06
C ARG A 123 -26.72 30.03 10.61
#